data_AF-A0A7S3DEF2-F1
#
_entry.id   AF-A0A7S3DEF2-F1
#
_cell.length_a   1.000
_cell.length_b   1.000
_cell.length_c   1.000
_cell.angle_alpha   90.00
_cell.angle_beta   90.00
_cell.angle_gamma   90.00
#
_symmetry.space_group_name_H-M   'P 1'
#
loop_
_entity.id
_entity.type
_entity.pdbx_description
1 polymer ?
#
loop_
_entity_poly.entity_id
_entity_poly.type
_entity_poly.pdbx_seq_one_letter_code
_entity_poly.pdbx_strand_id
1 'polypeptide(L)'
;YLEHCLPKVKSFLEGVKEVVFVPYALHDLDAYTNKARSVLEPLGFSVKGVHEFEDKVEAVNNAKALFIGGGNTFRLLTRLYENNLVSPIRTAVRDGRLRYIGTSAGTNVATRSINTTNDMPIMQPPSFEALQLVPFNINPHYVDSSYSEHMGETREERINQYLEVNTSPVLGLREGSYLEIDGDKLILGGRKPARLFRKGYEAQEVRMISPCTLPASPFLFSMPLCNSI
;
A
#
# COMPACT_ATOMS: atom_id res chain seq x y z
N TYR A 1 -8.43 3.15 13.50
CA TYR A 1 -7.75 2.50 12.35
C TYR A 1 -6.87 3.49 11.58
N LEU A 2 -7.36 4.67 11.17
CA LEU A 2 -6.62 5.67 10.39
C LEU A 2 -6.23 6.95 11.12
N GLU A 3 -6.63 7.12 12.39
CA GLU A 3 -6.62 8.41 13.12
C GLU A 3 -5.29 9.17 13.02
N HIS A 4 -4.16 8.48 13.16
CA HIS A 4 -2.84 9.11 13.08
C HIS A 4 -2.45 9.60 11.68
N CYS A 5 -3.06 9.05 10.63
CA CYS A 5 -2.85 9.44 9.23
C CYS A 5 -3.93 10.42 8.73
N LEU A 6 -5.05 10.64 9.43
CA LEU A 6 -6.17 11.45 8.92
C LEU A 6 -5.78 12.88 8.52
N PRO A 7 -4.97 13.63 9.29
CA PRO A 7 -4.52 14.96 8.85
C PRO A 7 -3.77 14.91 7.52
N LYS A 8 -2.94 13.87 7.33
CA LYS A 8 -2.17 13.69 6.10
C LYS A 8 -3.04 13.25 4.94
N VAL A 9 -3.97 12.33 5.16
CA VAL A 9 -4.98 11.93 4.16
C VAL A 9 -5.80 13.13 3.70
N LYS A 10 -6.27 13.98 4.63
CA LYS A 10 -7.03 15.18 4.31
C LYS A 10 -6.23 16.15 3.43
N SER A 11 -4.97 16.41 3.78
CA SER A 11 -4.07 17.26 2.98
C SER A 11 -3.79 16.67 1.60
N PHE A 12 -3.53 15.36 1.51
CA PHE A 12 -3.26 14.68 0.25
C PHE A 12 -4.48 14.67 -0.70
N LEU A 13 -5.68 14.61 -0.14
CA LEU A 13 -6.94 14.65 -0.87
C LEU A 13 -7.49 16.07 -1.09
N GLU A 14 -6.70 17.12 -0.85
CA GLU A 14 -7.16 18.49 -1.07
C GLU A 14 -7.64 18.71 -2.51
N GLY A 15 -8.85 19.26 -2.65
CA GLY A 15 -9.52 19.45 -3.95
C GLY A 15 -10.25 18.22 -4.50
N VAL A 16 -10.15 17.06 -3.85
CA VAL A 16 -10.94 15.85 -4.18
C VAL A 16 -12.28 15.91 -3.44
N LYS A 17 -13.38 15.60 -4.14
CA LYS A 17 -14.72 15.49 -3.56
C LYS A 17 -15.12 14.05 -3.24
N GLU A 18 -14.73 13.11 -4.11
CA GLU A 18 -15.10 11.71 -4.02
C GLU A 18 -13.86 10.81 -4.00
N VAL A 19 -13.88 9.80 -3.13
CA VAL A 19 -12.91 8.73 -3.04
C VAL A 19 -13.57 7.42 -3.48
N VAL A 20 -13.01 6.77 -4.50
CA VAL A 20 -13.38 5.40 -4.85
C VAL A 20 -12.65 4.45 -3.90
N PHE A 21 -13.40 3.64 -3.16
CA PHE A 21 -12.86 2.71 -2.19
C PHE A 21 -12.80 1.28 -2.75
N VAL A 22 -11.71 0.56 -2.54
CA VAL A 22 -11.54 -0.83 -2.96
C VAL A 22 -11.58 -1.74 -1.72
N PRO A 23 -12.71 -2.42 -1.45
CA PRO A 23 -12.90 -3.24 -0.24
C PRO A 23 -12.47 -4.71 -0.40
N TYR A 24 -11.86 -5.10 -1.52
CA TYR A 24 -11.65 -6.50 -1.88
C TYR A 24 -10.74 -7.33 -0.97
N ALA A 25 -10.03 -6.70 -0.03
CA ALA A 25 -9.22 -7.41 0.94
C ALA A 25 -10.05 -8.16 1.99
N LEU A 26 -11.35 -7.83 2.14
CA LEU A 26 -12.29 -8.51 3.04
C LEU A 26 -13.43 -9.19 2.28
N HIS A 27 -14.24 -9.97 2.99
CA HIS A 27 -15.39 -10.67 2.38
C HIS A 27 -16.60 -9.77 2.20
N ASP A 28 -17.00 -9.08 3.27
CA ASP A 28 -18.16 -8.19 3.28
C ASP A 28 -17.77 -6.81 2.76
N LEU A 29 -18.03 -6.59 1.47
CA LEU A 29 -17.60 -5.38 0.76
C LEU A 29 -18.41 -4.15 1.16
N ASP A 30 -19.70 -4.33 1.43
CA ASP A 30 -20.61 -3.25 1.81
C ASP A 30 -20.33 -2.77 3.22
N ALA A 31 -20.20 -3.70 4.19
CA ALA A 31 -19.85 -3.34 5.56
C ALA A 31 -18.48 -2.64 5.60
N TYR A 32 -17.51 -3.09 4.80
CA TYR A 32 -16.20 -2.46 4.78
C TYR A 32 -16.24 -1.07 4.13
N THR A 33 -17.00 -0.89 3.05
CA THR A 33 -17.20 0.42 2.42
C THR A 33 -17.91 1.39 3.35
N ASN A 34 -18.91 0.94 4.10
CA ASN A 34 -19.59 1.75 5.12
C ASN A 34 -18.65 2.17 6.25
N LYS A 35 -17.69 1.33 6.63
CA LYS A 35 -16.63 1.71 7.59
C LYS A 35 -15.67 2.76 7.00
N ALA A 36 -15.39 2.72 5.70
CA ALA A 36 -14.60 3.77 5.05
C ALA A 36 -15.37 5.10 4.99
N ARG A 37 -16.66 5.06 4.65
CA ARG A 37 -17.59 6.22 4.68
C ARG A 37 -17.58 6.91 6.03
N SER A 38 -17.81 6.15 7.12
CA SER A 38 -17.91 6.72 8.47
C SER A 38 -16.64 7.44 8.94
N VAL A 39 -15.48 7.16 8.32
CA VAL A 39 -14.21 7.83 8.62
C VAL A 39 -13.95 9.02 7.71
N LEU A 40 -14.27 8.94 6.42
CA LEU A 40 -13.90 9.95 5.42
C LEU A 40 -14.98 11.01 5.17
N GLU A 41 -16.26 10.67 5.31
CA GLU A 41 -17.36 11.63 5.14
C GLU A 41 -17.29 12.80 6.14
N PRO A 42 -16.98 12.59 7.44
CA PRO A 42 -16.76 13.70 8.37
C PRO A 42 -15.59 14.62 7.99
N LEU A 43 -14.68 14.17 7.11
CA LEU A 43 -13.58 14.97 6.59
C LEU A 43 -13.94 15.74 5.32
N GLY A 44 -15.15 15.55 4.78
CA GLY A 44 -15.68 16.23 3.60
C GLY A 44 -15.55 15.45 2.29
N PHE A 45 -15.25 14.14 2.35
CA PHE A 45 -15.13 13.29 1.15
C PHE A 45 -16.30 12.33 1.03
N SER A 46 -17.00 12.31 -0.10
CA SER A 46 -17.92 11.20 -0.40
C SER A 46 -17.11 9.93 -0.69
N VAL A 47 -17.65 8.77 -0.31
CA VAL A 47 -16.99 7.48 -0.56
C VAL A 47 -17.95 6.54 -1.27
N LYS A 48 -17.48 5.97 -2.39
CA LYS A 48 -18.20 4.96 -3.15
C LYS A 48 -17.34 3.72 -3.32
N GLY A 49 -17.90 2.55 -3.01
CA GLY A 49 -17.19 1.29 -3.17
C GLY A 49 -17.06 0.94 -4.64
N VAL A 50 -15.88 0.49 -5.09
CA VAL A 50 -15.67 0.13 -6.50
C VAL A 50 -16.62 -0.99 -6.94
N HIS A 51 -17.04 -1.87 -6.03
CA HIS A 51 -18.00 -2.94 -6.30
C HIS A 51 -19.44 -2.44 -6.53
N GLU A 52 -19.75 -1.20 -6.13
CA GLU A 52 -21.06 -0.55 -6.33
C GLU A 52 -21.18 0.13 -7.71
N PHE A 53 -20.12 0.10 -8.52
CA PHE A 53 -20.15 0.57 -9.91
C PHE A 53 -20.45 -0.59 -10.87
N GLU A 54 -21.29 -0.31 -11.86
CA GLU A 54 -21.57 -1.24 -12.97
C GLU A 54 -20.28 -1.50 -13.75
N ASP A 55 -19.64 -0.43 -14.27
CA ASP A 55 -18.32 -0.47 -14.86
C ASP A 55 -17.24 0.02 -13.88
N LYS A 56 -16.44 -0.93 -13.40
CA LYS A 56 -15.39 -0.71 -12.40
C LYS A 56 -14.14 -0.10 -13.03
N VAL A 57 -13.87 -0.41 -14.30
CA VAL A 57 -12.73 0.13 -15.05
C VAL A 57 -12.99 1.61 -15.35
N GLU A 58 -14.21 1.93 -15.80
CA GLU A 58 -14.64 3.32 -15.99
C GLU A 58 -14.58 4.11 -14.67
N ALA A 59 -15.07 3.52 -13.57
CA ALA A 59 -15.00 4.15 -12.25
C ALA A 59 -13.56 4.53 -11.86
N VAL A 60 -12.58 3.62 -12.06
CA VAL A 60 -11.16 3.91 -11.81
C VAL A 60 -10.62 4.97 -12.76
N ASN A 61 -10.98 4.93 -14.04
CA ASN A 61 -10.49 5.89 -15.03
C ASN A 61 -10.96 7.32 -14.76
N ASN A 62 -12.17 7.47 -14.21
CA ASN A 62 -12.79 8.76 -13.89
C ASN A 62 -12.46 9.26 -12.47
N ALA A 63 -12.02 8.37 -11.57
CA ALA A 63 -11.70 8.72 -10.20
C ALA A 63 -10.55 9.73 -10.09
N LYS A 64 -10.61 10.58 -9.06
CA LYS A 64 -9.50 11.48 -8.66
C LYS A 64 -8.72 10.95 -7.46
N ALA A 65 -9.37 10.11 -6.65
CA ALA A 65 -8.73 9.38 -5.57
C ALA A 65 -9.23 7.94 -5.50
N LEU A 66 -8.30 7.03 -5.27
CA LEU A 66 -8.55 5.62 -5.00
C LEU A 66 -7.96 5.28 -3.64
N PHE A 67 -8.77 4.67 -2.78
CA PHE A 67 -8.31 4.14 -1.51
C PHE A 67 -8.50 2.62 -1.47
N ILE A 68 -7.41 1.87 -1.38
CA ILE A 68 -7.43 0.42 -1.20
C ILE A 68 -7.25 0.06 0.28
N GLY A 69 -8.27 -0.62 0.83
CA GLY A 69 -8.30 -1.06 2.23
C GLY A 69 -7.35 -2.22 2.55
N GLY A 70 -7.18 -2.46 3.85
CA GLY A 70 -6.47 -3.61 4.41
C GLY A 70 -7.33 -4.86 4.57
N GLY A 71 -6.71 -6.00 4.82
CA GLY A 71 -7.33 -7.31 4.90
C GLY A 71 -6.36 -8.36 4.38
N ASN A 72 -6.84 -9.35 3.62
CA ASN A 72 -5.97 -10.34 2.99
C ASN A 72 -5.51 -9.88 1.59
N THR A 73 -4.20 -9.81 1.40
CA THR A 73 -3.51 -9.34 0.19
C THR A 73 -3.73 -10.26 -1.01
N PHE A 74 -3.74 -11.58 -0.80
CA PHE A 74 -3.96 -12.54 -1.89
C PHE A 74 -5.37 -12.42 -2.45
N ARG A 75 -6.38 -12.37 -1.57
CA ARG A 75 -7.77 -12.10 -1.98
C ARG A 75 -7.89 -10.77 -2.70
N LEU A 76 -7.30 -9.70 -2.16
CA LEU A 76 -7.31 -8.38 -2.78
C LEU A 76 -6.75 -8.42 -4.20
N LEU A 77 -5.56 -8.99 -4.39
CA LEU A 77 -4.92 -9.04 -5.71
C LEU A 77 -5.71 -9.92 -6.69
N THR A 78 -6.22 -11.08 -6.25
CA THR A 78 -7.08 -11.92 -7.09
C THR A 78 -8.29 -11.15 -7.60
N ARG A 79 -9.00 -10.43 -6.73
CA ARG A 79 -10.17 -9.62 -7.12
C ARG A 79 -9.81 -8.45 -8.01
N LEU A 80 -8.65 -7.81 -7.83
CA LEU A 80 -8.18 -6.76 -8.74
C LEU A 80 -7.95 -7.32 -10.16
N TYR A 81 -7.39 -8.53 -10.29
CA TYR A 81 -7.25 -9.20 -11.58
C TYR A 81 -8.60 -9.60 -12.18
N GLU A 82 -9.48 -10.25 -11.43
CA GLU A 82 -10.80 -10.68 -11.90
C GLU A 82 -11.65 -9.51 -12.42
N ASN A 83 -11.50 -8.32 -11.83
CA ASN A 83 -12.21 -7.11 -12.24
C ASN A 83 -11.41 -6.23 -13.24
N ASN A 84 -10.29 -6.72 -13.76
CA ASN A 84 -9.43 -6.03 -14.72
C ASN A 84 -8.94 -4.64 -14.24
N LEU A 85 -8.71 -4.47 -12.93
CA LEU A 85 -8.38 -3.17 -12.33
C LEU A 85 -6.86 -2.90 -12.23
N VAL A 86 -6.01 -3.93 -12.32
CA VAL A 86 -4.55 -3.77 -12.16
C VAL A 86 -3.97 -2.75 -13.14
N SER A 87 -4.24 -2.91 -14.44
CA SER A 87 -3.72 -2.00 -15.47
C SER A 87 -4.36 -0.60 -15.42
N PRO A 88 -5.70 -0.45 -15.32
CA PRO A 88 -6.33 0.87 -15.18
C PRO A 88 -5.81 1.67 -13.99
N ILE A 89 -5.69 1.06 -12.81
CA ILE A 89 -5.15 1.73 -11.62
C ILE A 89 -3.70 2.15 -11.86
N ARG A 90 -2.87 1.23 -12.35
CA ARG A 90 -1.45 1.50 -12.65
C ARG A 90 -1.30 2.69 -13.59
N THR A 91 -2.02 2.69 -14.70
CA THR A 91 -1.96 3.76 -15.70
C THR A 91 -2.49 5.08 -15.13
N ALA A 92 -3.66 5.08 -14.47
CA ALA A 92 -4.25 6.31 -13.94
C ALA A 92 -3.39 7.00 -12.88
N VAL A 93 -2.70 6.22 -12.03
CA VAL A 93 -1.73 6.76 -11.05
C VAL A 93 -0.48 7.28 -11.76
N ARG A 94 0.09 6.49 -12.69
CA ARG A 94 1.29 6.90 -13.46
C ARG A 94 1.08 8.10 -14.37
N ASP A 95 -0.15 8.37 -14.78
CA ASP A 95 -0.49 9.57 -15.56
C ASP A 95 -0.74 10.80 -14.66
N GLY A 96 -0.68 10.65 -13.33
CA GLY A 96 -0.99 11.71 -12.37
C GLY A 96 -2.48 12.07 -12.27
N ARG A 97 -3.37 11.28 -12.89
CA ARG A 97 -4.82 11.51 -12.89
C ARG A 97 -5.50 11.01 -11.60
N LEU A 98 -4.92 9.99 -10.98
CA LEU A 98 -5.48 9.29 -9.83
C LEU A 98 -4.52 9.33 -8.63
N ARG A 99 -4.98 9.89 -7.52
CA ARG A 99 -4.28 9.84 -6.23
C ARG A 99 -4.54 8.49 -5.55
N TYR A 100 -3.48 7.82 -5.12
CA TYR A 100 -3.58 6.50 -4.50
C TYR A 100 -3.34 6.56 -3.00
N ILE A 101 -4.19 5.90 -2.23
CA ILE A 101 -4.01 5.62 -0.80
C ILE A 101 -4.10 4.11 -0.59
N GLY A 102 -3.15 3.55 0.16
CA GLY A 102 -3.14 2.13 0.52
C GLY A 102 -2.92 1.93 2.00
N THR A 103 -3.62 0.97 2.60
CA THR A 103 -3.36 0.52 3.97
C THR A 103 -3.14 -0.98 4.04
N SER A 104 -2.13 -1.43 4.78
CA SER A 104 -1.85 -2.86 5.00
C SER A 104 -1.76 -3.62 3.66
N ALA A 105 -2.71 -4.50 3.32
CA ALA A 105 -2.80 -5.15 2.01
C ALA A 105 -2.81 -4.16 0.82
N GLY A 106 -3.46 -3.00 0.98
CA GLY A 106 -3.40 -1.89 0.02
C GLY A 106 -1.98 -1.35 -0.18
N THR A 107 -1.13 -1.40 0.86
CA THR A 107 0.30 -1.07 0.75
C THR A 107 1.04 -2.13 -0.05
N ASN A 108 0.77 -3.42 0.18
CA ASN A 108 1.40 -4.49 -0.59
C ASN A 108 1.09 -4.38 -2.08
N VAL A 109 -0.19 -4.21 -2.46
CA VAL A 109 -0.53 -4.19 -3.89
C VAL A 109 -0.02 -2.96 -4.63
N ALA A 110 0.32 -1.86 -3.94
CA ALA A 110 0.96 -0.70 -4.58
C ALA A 110 2.36 -1.00 -5.13
N THR A 111 3.00 -2.06 -4.64
CA THR A 111 4.41 -2.37 -4.90
C THR A 111 4.62 -3.22 -6.17
N ARG A 112 5.83 -3.72 -6.40
CA ARG A 112 6.12 -4.56 -7.57
C ARG A 112 5.34 -5.87 -7.53
N SER A 113 5.30 -6.50 -6.36
CA SER A 113 4.62 -7.76 -6.14
C SER A 113 4.16 -7.91 -4.69
N ILE A 114 3.25 -8.83 -4.44
CA ILE A 114 2.78 -9.11 -3.08
C ILE A 114 3.69 -10.07 -2.30
N ASN A 115 4.88 -10.41 -2.81
CA ASN A 115 5.78 -11.40 -2.20
C ASN A 115 6.23 -11.07 -0.77
N THR A 116 6.12 -9.81 -0.35
CA THR A 116 6.49 -9.35 1.00
C THR A 116 5.28 -9.09 1.90
N THR A 117 4.11 -9.63 1.55
CA THR A 117 2.95 -9.65 2.48
C THR A 117 3.20 -10.63 3.63
N ASN A 118 2.52 -10.39 4.76
CA ASN A 118 2.52 -11.30 5.91
C ASN A 118 1.32 -12.25 5.88
N ASP A 119 0.44 -12.07 4.89
CA ASP A 119 -0.83 -12.77 4.85
C ASP A 119 -0.66 -14.23 4.44
N MET A 120 -1.54 -15.08 4.96
CA MET A 120 -1.67 -16.45 4.50
C MET A 120 -2.24 -16.48 3.07
N PRO A 121 -1.70 -17.32 2.15
CA PRO A 121 -2.14 -17.42 0.76
C PRO A 121 -3.46 -18.19 0.63
N ILE A 122 -4.57 -17.58 1.08
CA ILE A 122 -5.90 -18.19 1.04
C ILE A 122 -6.54 -18.22 -0.36
N MET A 123 -5.93 -17.51 -1.32
CA MET A 123 -6.33 -17.47 -2.73
C MET A 123 -5.07 -17.41 -3.61
N GLN A 124 -5.17 -17.90 -4.85
CA GLN A 124 -4.09 -17.87 -5.83
C GLN A 124 -4.42 -16.85 -6.94
N PRO A 125 -3.86 -15.63 -6.92
CA PRO A 125 -3.98 -14.71 -8.06
C PRO A 125 -3.25 -15.30 -9.29
N PRO A 126 -3.61 -14.87 -10.51
CA PRO A 126 -2.95 -15.34 -11.73
C PRO A 126 -1.45 -14.97 -11.78
N SER A 127 -1.05 -13.93 -11.04
CA SER A 127 0.34 -13.52 -10.84
C SER A 127 0.48 -12.84 -9.48
N PHE A 128 1.68 -12.87 -8.89
CA PHE A 128 2.02 -12.06 -7.73
C PHE A 128 2.44 -10.64 -8.09
N GLU A 129 2.64 -10.34 -9.38
CA GLU A 129 2.83 -8.97 -9.83
C GLU A 129 1.62 -8.11 -9.45
N ALA A 130 1.87 -6.96 -8.85
CA ALA A 130 0.83 -6.09 -8.33
C ALA A 130 0.67 -4.83 -9.18
N LEU A 131 0.35 -3.68 -8.57
CA LEU A 131 0.11 -2.44 -9.29
C LEU A 131 1.41 -1.80 -9.83
N GLN A 132 2.57 -2.12 -9.26
CA GLN A 132 3.88 -1.58 -9.68
C GLN A 132 3.90 -0.04 -9.69
N LEU A 133 3.32 0.58 -8.67
CA LEU A 133 3.30 2.04 -8.48
C LEU A 133 4.64 2.54 -7.91
N VAL A 134 5.36 1.66 -7.20
CA VAL A 134 6.74 1.87 -6.74
C VAL A 134 7.68 0.76 -7.23
N PRO A 135 8.99 1.03 -7.41
CA PRO A 135 9.95 0.07 -7.97
C PRO A 135 10.57 -0.88 -6.93
N PHE A 136 10.02 -0.96 -5.73
CA PHE A 136 10.47 -1.82 -4.63
C PHE A 136 9.26 -2.45 -3.94
N ASN A 137 9.51 -3.40 -3.04
CA ASN A 137 8.47 -4.02 -2.23
C ASN A 137 8.44 -3.43 -0.82
N ILE A 138 7.28 -3.48 -0.19
CA ILE A 138 7.08 -3.03 1.19
C ILE A 138 6.60 -4.22 2.00
N ASN A 139 7.22 -4.46 3.14
CA ASN A 139 6.68 -5.35 4.17
C ASN A 139 5.91 -4.46 5.17
N PRO A 140 4.57 -4.37 5.07
CA PRO A 140 3.79 -3.67 6.10
C PRO A 140 3.86 -4.45 7.41
N HIS A 141 3.56 -3.78 8.53
CA HIS A 141 3.61 -4.39 9.86
C HIS A 141 4.93 -5.10 10.12
N TYR A 142 6.03 -4.46 9.73
CA TYR A 142 7.36 -4.96 10.04
C TYR A 142 7.55 -4.92 11.55
N VAL A 143 7.89 -6.07 12.12
CA VAL A 143 8.17 -6.25 13.54
C VAL A 143 9.61 -6.73 13.63
N ASP A 144 10.41 -6.03 14.44
CA ASP A 144 11.78 -6.45 14.74
C ASP A 144 11.77 -7.79 15.48
N SER A 145 12.83 -8.58 15.32
CA SER A 145 13.02 -9.78 16.12
C SER A 145 13.02 -9.42 17.61
N SER A 146 12.00 -9.87 18.34
CA SER A 146 12.07 -9.95 19.79
C SER A 146 12.68 -11.28 20.20
N TYR A 147 13.36 -11.33 21.35
CA TYR A 147 13.65 -12.59 22.02
C TYR A 147 12.32 -13.31 22.24
N SER A 148 12.10 -14.40 21.52
CA SER A 148 10.92 -15.24 21.64
C SER A 148 11.37 -16.69 21.66
N GLU A 149 10.66 -17.54 22.41
CA GLU A 149 10.86 -18.99 22.37
C GLU A 149 10.40 -19.61 21.04
N HIS A 150 9.88 -18.80 20.11
CA HIS A 150 9.44 -19.25 18.80
C HIS A 150 10.67 -19.58 17.93
N MET A 151 10.76 -20.83 17.50
CA MET A 151 11.84 -21.38 16.66
C MET A 151 11.64 -21.16 15.15
N GLY A 152 10.75 -20.28 14.76
CA GLY A 152 10.42 -20.03 13.34
C GLY A 152 11.19 -18.82 12.83
N GLU A 153 11.23 -18.64 11.52
CA GLU A 153 11.98 -17.52 10.94
C GLU A 153 11.37 -16.19 11.35
N THR A 154 12.25 -15.31 11.82
CA THR A 154 11.99 -13.89 12.06
C THR A 154 11.56 -13.20 10.76
N ARG A 155 10.99 -12.00 10.88
CA ARG A 155 10.59 -11.24 9.69
C ARG A 155 11.80 -10.89 8.81
N GLU A 156 12.92 -10.54 9.42
CA GLU A 156 14.16 -10.23 8.73
C GLU A 156 14.68 -11.43 7.94
N GLU A 157 14.72 -12.62 8.53
CA GLU A 157 15.13 -13.85 7.85
C GLU A 157 14.25 -14.15 6.63
N ARG A 158 12.93 -14.01 6.74
CA ARG A 158 12.01 -14.20 5.59
C ARG A 158 12.24 -13.18 4.48
N ILE A 159 12.54 -11.92 4.82
CA ILE A 159 12.87 -10.89 3.83
C ILE A 159 14.23 -11.20 3.17
N ASN A 160 15.20 -11.70 3.93
CA ASN A 160 16.49 -12.12 3.39
C ASN A 160 16.35 -13.32 2.44
N GLN A 161 15.52 -14.32 2.78
CA GLN A 161 15.17 -15.41 1.87
C GLN A 161 14.54 -14.89 0.56
N TYR A 162 13.65 -13.90 0.64
CA TYR A 162 13.12 -13.25 -0.57
C TYR A 162 14.25 -12.61 -1.41
N LEU A 163 15.25 -11.99 -0.78
CA LEU A 163 16.39 -11.35 -1.45
C LEU A 163 17.46 -12.33 -1.97
N GLU A 164 17.44 -13.59 -1.55
CA GLU A 164 18.27 -14.65 -2.16
C GLU A 164 17.89 -14.83 -3.63
N VAL A 165 16.59 -14.82 -3.93
CA VAL A 165 16.03 -15.07 -5.28
C VAL A 165 15.51 -13.82 -5.99
N ASN A 166 15.39 -12.67 -5.30
CA ASN A 166 14.96 -11.39 -5.89
C ASN A 166 15.98 -10.26 -5.66
N THR A 167 16.00 -9.27 -6.56
CA THR A 167 16.90 -8.11 -6.46
C THR A 167 16.21 -6.82 -6.02
N SER A 168 14.87 -6.79 -6.00
CA SER A 168 14.12 -5.59 -5.62
C SER A 168 14.26 -5.32 -4.11
N PRO A 169 14.62 -4.09 -3.68
CA PRO A 169 14.69 -3.75 -2.26
C PRO A 169 13.37 -3.98 -1.54
N VAL A 170 13.45 -4.22 -0.22
CA VAL A 170 12.27 -4.31 0.65
C VAL A 170 12.35 -3.24 1.72
N LEU A 171 11.29 -2.46 1.88
CA LEU A 171 11.12 -1.53 2.99
C LEU A 171 10.21 -2.16 4.05
N GLY A 172 10.78 -2.56 5.19
CA GLY A 172 10.04 -2.94 6.39
C GLY A 172 9.44 -1.70 7.04
N LEU A 173 8.14 -1.50 6.84
CA LEU A 173 7.41 -0.36 7.40
C LEU A 173 6.79 -0.79 8.73
N ARG A 174 7.13 -0.10 9.81
CA ARG A 174 6.59 -0.39 11.15
C ARG A 174 5.21 0.25 11.33
N GLU A 175 4.38 -0.32 12.19
CA GLU A 175 3.08 0.26 12.54
C GLU A 175 3.21 1.70 13.08
N GLY A 176 2.24 2.55 12.72
CA GLY A 176 2.28 3.98 13.04
C GLY A 176 3.23 4.80 12.18
N SER A 177 3.76 4.20 11.11
CA SER A 177 4.56 4.86 10.07
C SER A 177 3.84 4.80 8.73
N TYR A 178 4.12 5.77 7.87
CA TYR A 178 3.62 5.80 6.51
C TYR A 178 4.72 6.22 5.55
N LEU A 179 4.60 5.83 4.29
CA LEU A 179 5.49 6.26 3.23
C LEU A 179 4.71 7.13 2.26
N GLU A 180 5.04 8.40 2.15
CA GLU A 180 4.56 9.27 1.10
C GLU A 180 5.57 9.26 -0.05
N ILE A 181 5.19 8.77 -1.23
CA ILE A 181 5.92 9.10 -2.46
C ILE A 181 5.46 10.50 -2.90
N ASP A 182 6.27 11.30 -3.60
CA ASP A 182 5.92 12.53 -4.33
C ASP A 182 6.94 12.84 -5.40
N GLY A 183 6.55 12.62 -6.65
CA GLY A 183 7.50 12.65 -7.75
C GLY A 183 8.52 11.53 -7.58
N ASP A 184 9.78 11.93 -7.54
CA ASP A 184 10.96 11.13 -7.23
C ASP A 184 11.29 11.08 -5.73
N LYS A 185 10.51 11.77 -4.88
CA LYS A 185 10.76 11.87 -3.45
C LYS A 185 10.03 10.77 -2.71
N LEU A 186 10.73 10.21 -1.73
CA LEU A 186 10.16 9.27 -0.76
C LEU A 186 10.29 9.88 0.62
N ILE A 187 9.15 10.12 1.26
CA ILE A 187 9.03 10.77 2.54
C ILE A 187 8.49 9.74 3.53
N LEU A 188 9.36 9.26 4.41
CA LEU A 188 8.94 8.46 5.55
C LEU A 188 8.34 9.39 6.61
N GLY A 189 7.10 9.13 6.99
CA GLY A 189 6.42 9.82 8.07
C GLY A 189 5.94 8.88 9.18
N GLY A 190 5.49 9.47 10.28
CA GLY A 190 5.00 8.74 11.46
C GLY A 190 6.00 8.72 12.60
N ARG A 191 5.84 7.78 13.54
CA ARG A 191 6.58 7.80 14.82
C ARG A 191 7.81 6.90 14.86
N LYS A 192 7.89 5.90 13.98
CA LYS A 192 8.94 4.89 14.00
C LYS A 192 9.77 4.95 12.71
N PRO A 193 11.07 4.60 12.76
CA PRO A 193 11.86 4.46 11.54
C PRO A 193 11.37 3.24 10.73
N ALA A 194 11.75 3.19 9.46
CA ALA A 194 11.58 2.02 8.60
C ALA A 194 12.90 1.27 8.47
N ARG A 195 12.86 0.00 8.11
CA ARG A 195 14.05 -0.84 7.92
C ARG A 195 14.21 -1.21 6.46
N LEU A 196 15.34 -0.84 5.85
CA LEU A 196 15.63 -1.09 4.44
C LEU A 196 16.50 -2.34 4.29
N PHE A 197 16.03 -3.26 3.45
CA PHE A 197 16.72 -4.51 3.11
C PHE A 197 17.14 -4.48 1.64
N ARG A 198 18.41 -4.84 1.38
CA ARG A 198 19.00 -4.89 0.04
C ARG A 198 19.84 -6.15 -0.09
N LYS A 199 19.78 -6.79 -1.25
CA LYS A 199 20.55 -8.01 -1.52
C LYS A 199 22.04 -7.75 -1.35
N GLY A 200 22.70 -8.53 -0.49
CA GLY A 200 24.13 -8.44 -0.22
C GLY A 200 24.54 -7.30 0.71
N TYR A 201 23.60 -6.64 1.40
CA TYR A 201 23.88 -5.60 2.38
C TYR A 201 23.16 -5.89 3.68
N GLU A 202 23.79 -5.51 4.80
CA GLU A 202 23.14 -5.46 6.11
C GLU A 202 21.91 -4.55 6.08
N ALA A 203 20.88 -4.92 6.86
CA ALA A 203 19.66 -4.12 6.99
C ALA A 203 19.96 -2.75 7.62
N GLN A 204 19.34 -1.70 7.09
CA GLN A 204 19.63 -0.31 7.51
C GLN A 204 18.38 0.40 8.04
N GLU A 205 18.53 1.11 9.14
CA GLU A 205 17.47 2.01 9.63
C GLU A 205 17.37 3.25 8.73
N VAL A 206 16.18 3.47 8.20
CA VAL A 206 15.79 4.69 7.49
C VAL A 206 15.01 5.55 8.47
N ARG A 207 15.63 6.65 8.90
CA ARG A 207 15.02 7.62 9.81
C ARG A 207 14.38 8.76 9.03
N MET A 208 13.45 9.44 9.69
CA MET A 208 12.94 10.73 9.24
C MET A 208 14.07 11.76 9.27
N ILE A 209 14.83 11.86 8.18
CA ILE A 209 15.74 12.98 7.95
C ILE A 209 15.36 13.52 6.57
N SER A 210 15.19 14.84 6.50
CA SER A 210 14.97 15.70 5.32
C SER A 210 15.28 15.03 3.97
N PRO A 211 14.43 15.26 2.95
CA PRO A 211 14.11 14.33 1.86
C PRO A 211 15.26 13.37 1.53
N CYS A 212 15.11 12.12 1.96
CA CYS A 212 16.01 11.06 1.55
C CYS A 212 15.70 10.73 0.09
N THR A 213 16.49 11.28 -0.84
CA THR A 213 16.49 10.86 -2.25
C THR A 213 17.07 9.46 -2.33
N LEU A 214 16.21 8.45 -2.12
CA LEU A 214 16.46 7.13 -2.71
C LEU A 214 16.40 7.33 -4.24
N PRO A 215 17.36 6.80 -5.03
CA PRO A 215 17.34 6.99 -6.47
C PRO A 215 16.10 6.32 -7.07
N ALA A 216 15.04 7.11 -7.26
CA ALA A 216 13.89 6.80 -8.09
C ALA A 216 14.18 7.32 -9.49
N SER A 217 14.81 6.49 -10.33
CA SER A 217 14.90 6.76 -11.76
C SER A 217 13.58 6.36 -12.44
N PRO A 218 13.12 7.10 -13.47
CA PRO A 218 12.37 8.34 -13.39
C PRO A 218 10.87 8.05 -13.51
N PHE A 219 10.12 8.00 -12.41
CA PHE A 219 8.66 8.01 -12.50
C PHE A 219 8.07 8.82 -11.34
N LEU A 220 7.28 9.82 -11.72
CA LEU A 220 6.66 10.81 -10.85
C LEU A 220 5.56 10.15 -9.99
N PHE A 221 5.31 10.59 -8.75
CA PHE A 221 4.01 11.08 -8.20
C PHE A 221 3.80 10.86 -6.69
N SER A 222 2.88 11.65 -6.11
CA SER A 222 2.52 11.71 -4.68
C SER A 222 1.64 10.53 -4.19
N MET A 223 2.01 9.78 -3.13
CA MET A 223 1.29 8.60 -2.60
C MET A 223 1.55 8.32 -1.10
N PRO A 224 0.64 8.58 -0.16
CA PRO A 224 0.76 8.11 1.22
C PRO A 224 0.30 6.64 1.37
N LEU A 225 1.22 5.77 1.79
CA LEU A 225 1.01 4.36 2.17
C LEU A 225 1.01 4.26 3.69
N CYS A 226 -0.16 4.06 4.33
CA CYS A 226 -0.29 4.10 5.79
C CYS A 226 -0.37 2.68 6.37
N ASN A 227 0.49 2.33 7.34
CA ASN A 227 0.33 1.08 8.10
C ASN A 227 -0.64 1.28 9.25
N SER A 228 -1.73 0.53 9.22
CA SER A 228 -2.71 0.50 10.30
C SER A 228 -2.18 -0.20 11.55
N ILE A 229 -2.70 0.22 12.70
CA ILE A 229 -2.60 -0.43 14.03
C ILE A 229 -3.39 -1.75 14.00
#